data_AF-A0A432HE06-F1
#
_entry.id   AF-A0A432HE06-F1
#
_cell.length_a   1.000
_cell.length_b   1.000
_cell.length_c   1.000
_cell.angle_alpha   90.00
_cell.angle_beta   90.00
_cell.angle_gamma   90.00
#
_symmetry.space_group_name_H-M   'P 1'
#
loop_
_entity.id
_entity.type
_entity.pdbx_description
1 polymer ?
#
loop_
_entity_poly.entity_id
_entity_poly.type
_entity_poly.pdbx_seq_one_letter_code
_entity_poly.pdbx_strand_id
1 'polypeptide(L)'
;MNPELAKRLAGNTWYNVERVMDMAEYIVENTKIDLLIAPVWVPSINDDEIPKIIEFALDIGAGKRWPPLGIQKYEAHIRGRRPPGVRSMKWRDFYSHLKKWEGRYNVHLILKRRDFGIHKRKMLPIPFKIRQKLWVEVVAPGLLKGEVLAVPKKRVRRVITIVGVDESAIGSEIKVEIIRNKHNIYLARPTV
;
A
#
# COMPACT_ATOMS: atom_id res chain seq x y z
N MET A 1 -0.83 -21.12 -11.57
CA MET A 1 -0.64 -19.71 -12.01
C MET A 1 0.46 -19.66 -13.05
N ASN A 2 0.44 -18.72 -14.01
CA ASN A 2 1.46 -18.64 -15.07
C ASN A 2 2.79 -18.02 -14.57
N PRO A 3 3.91 -18.77 -14.51
CA PRO A 3 5.18 -18.26 -13.97
C PRO A 3 5.81 -17.13 -14.78
N GLU A 4 5.70 -17.19 -16.11
CA GLU A 4 6.29 -16.18 -17.01
C GLU A 4 5.55 -14.85 -16.89
N LEU A 5 4.22 -14.90 -16.85
CA LEU A 5 3.39 -13.73 -16.57
C LEU A 5 3.72 -13.14 -15.20
N ALA A 6 3.93 -13.99 -14.19
CA ALA A 6 4.25 -13.54 -12.85
C ALA A 6 5.61 -12.82 -12.78
N LYS A 7 6.66 -13.34 -13.44
CA LYS A 7 7.95 -12.65 -13.60
C LYS A 7 7.80 -11.30 -14.29
N ARG A 8 7.03 -11.25 -15.37
CA ARG A 8 6.75 -10.02 -16.13
C ARG A 8 6.06 -8.97 -15.27
N LEU A 9 5.03 -9.36 -14.51
CA LEU A 9 4.30 -8.46 -13.60
C LEU A 9 5.17 -8.00 -12.42
N ALA A 10 5.98 -8.91 -11.86
CA ALA A 10 6.94 -8.60 -10.82
C ALA A 10 8.07 -7.68 -11.31
N GLY A 11 8.32 -7.64 -12.62
CA GLY A 11 9.44 -6.91 -13.22
C GLY A 11 10.78 -7.46 -12.76
N ASN A 12 10.84 -8.77 -12.48
CA ASN A 12 12.02 -9.44 -11.94
C ASN A 12 12.06 -10.89 -12.45
N THR A 13 13.17 -11.26 -13.13
CA THR A 13 13.38 -12.59 -13.72
C THR A 13 13.55 -13.69 -12.68
N TRP A 14 13.96 -13.35 -11.46
CA TRP A 14 14.13 -14.30 -10.35
C TRP A 14 12.84 -14.51 -9.54
N TYR A 15 11.75 -13.81 -9.87
CA TYR A 15 10.48 -14.05 -9.22
C TYR A 15 9.98 -15.46 -9.52
N ASN A 16 9.64 -16.22 -8.48
CA ASN A 16 9.09 -17.56 -8.60
C ASN A 16 7.74 -17.62 -7.89
N VAL A 17 6.66 -17.72 -8.68
CA VAL A 17 5.28 -17.81 -8.16
C VAL A 17 5.00 -19.13 -7.45
N GLU A 18 5.62 -20.23 -7.89
CA GLU A 18 5.44 -21.56 -7.31
C GLU A 18 5.96 -21.57 -5.88
N ARG A 19 7.16 -21.01 -5.66
CA ARG A 19 7.71 -20.84 -4.31
C ARG A 19 6.79 -20.00 -3.39
N VAL A 20 6.08 -19.03 -3.94
CA VAL A 20 5.10 -18.23 -3.17
C VAL A 20 3.86 -19.07 -2.83
N MET A 21 3.42 -19.92 -3.75
CA MET A 21 2.33 -20.87 -3.52
C MET A 21 2.71 -21.91 -2.45
N ASP A 22 3.89 -22.52 -2.55
CA ASP A 22 4.39 -23.49 -1.55
C ASP A 22 4.45 -22.87 -0.15
N MET A 23 4.90 -21.62 -0.05
CA MET A 23 4.95 -20.90 1.22
C MET A 23 3.55 -20.60 1.76
N ALA A 24 2.59 -20.26 0.89
CA ALA A 24 1.21 -20.01 1.27
C ALA A 24 0.57 -21.29 1.85
N GLU A 25 0.74 -22.43 1.17
CA GLU A 25 0.28 -23.74 1.63
C GLU A 25 0.94 -24.11 2.97
N TYR A 26 2.27 -23.99 3.06
CA TYR A 26 3.01 -24.25 4.30
C TYR A 26 2.47 -23.42 5.47
N ILE A 27 2.22 -22.11 5.27
CA ILE A 27 1.66 -21.23 6.29
C ILE A 27 0.31 -21.75 6.79
N VAL A 28 -0.58 -22.14 5.88
CA VAL A 28 -1.94 -22.57 6.26
C VAL A 28 -1.92 -23.90 6.99
N GLU A 29 -1.16 -24.87 6.49
CA GLU A 29 -1.12 -26.25 6.99
C GLU A 29 -0.29 -26.39 8.27
N ASN A 30 0.85 -25.70 8.35
CA ASN A 30 1.86 -25.96 9.38
C ASN A 30 1.92 -24.90 10.48
N THR A 31 1.09 -23.85 10.39
CA THR A 31 1.13 -22.74 11.36
C THR A 31 -0.26 -22.28 11.81
N LYS A 32 -0.26 -21.48 12.89
CA LYS A 32 -1.46 -20.79 13.39
C LYS A 32 -1.71 -19.43 12.72
N ILE A 33 -0.89 -19.06 11.74
CA ILE A 33 -1.05 -17.79 11.02
C ILE A 33 -2.33 -17.86 10.19
N ASP A 34 -3.05 -16.75 10.16
CA ASP A 34 -4.21 -16.53 9.31
C ASP A 34 -3.74 -15.84 8.02
N LEU A 35 -3.93 -16.52 6.88
CA LEU A 35 -3.40 -16.09 5.61
C LEU A 35 -4.49 -15.44 4.75
N LEU A 36 -4.21 -14.23 4.26
CA LEU A 36 -5.00 -13.56 3.22
C LEU A 36 -4.14 -13.38 1.97
N ILE A 37 -4.66 -13.75 0.81
CA ILE A 37 -4.02 -13.56 -0.50
C ILE A 37 -4.62 -12.32 -1.18
N ALA A 38 -3.78 -11.32 -1.49
CA ALA A 38 -4.22 -10.02 -1.99
C ALA A 38 -3.71 -9.69 -3.40
N PRO A 39 -4.16 -10.38 -4.47
CA PRO A 39 -3.65 -10.16 -5.81
C PRO A 39 -4.09 -8.78 -6.34
N VAL A 40 -3.22 -8.15 -7.15
CA VAL A 40 -3.60 -6.95 -7.92
C VAL A 40 -4.16 -7.40 -9.27
N TRP A 41 -5.39 -7.00 -9.56
CA TRP A 41 -6.03 -7.21 -10.86
C TRP A 41 -5.65 -6.08 -11.82
N VAL A 42 -4.81 -6.43 -12.79
CA VAL A 42 -4.32 -5.58 -13.88
C VAL A 42 -5.13 -5.93 -15.15
N PRO A 43 -6.10 -5.08 -15.55
CA PRO A 43 -6.99 -5.36 -16.66
C PRO A 43 -6.23 -5.76 -17.93
N SER A 44 -6.75 -6.72 -18.69
CA SER A 44 -6.18 -7.29 -19.93
C SER A 44 -4.84 -8.02 -19.79
N ILE A 45 -4.21 -8.00 -18.62
CA ILE A 45 -2.91 -8.67 -18.40
C ILE A 45 -3.06 -9.96 -17.62
N ASN A 46 -3.85 -9.96 -16.55
CA ASN A 46 -4.00 -11.13 -15.67
C ASN A 46 -5.46 -11.47 -15.35
N ASP A 47 -6.40 -11.07 -16.21
CA ASP A 47 -7.83 -11.30 -16.02
C ASP A 47 -8.14 -12.79 -15.76
N ASP A 48 -7.49 -13.69 -16.51
CA ASP A 48 -7.67 -15.14 -16.39
C ASP A 48 -6.94 -15.77 -15.19
N GLU A 49 -6.02 -15.04 -14.56
CA GLU A 49 -5.32 -15.53 -13.37
C GLU A 49 -6.11 -15.26 -12.09
N ILE A 50 -6.96 -14.23 -12.05
CA ILE A 50 -7.73 -13.91 -10.83
C ILE A 50 -8.64 -15.07 -10.40
N PRO A 51 -9.43 -15.71 -11.29
CA PRO A 51 -10.15 -16.95 -10.97
C PRO A 51 -9.26 -18.05 -10.37
N LYS A 52 -8.10 -18.31 -10.98
CA LYS A 52 -7.16 -19.36 -10.52
C LYS A 52 -6.59 -19.06 -9.14
N ILE A 53 -6.39 -17.78 -8.82
CA ILE A 53 -5.92 -17.35 -7.50
C ILE A 53 -7.04 -17.50 -6.46
N ILE A 54 -8.29 -17.26 -6.83
CA ILE A 54 -9.44 -17.51 -5.95
C ILE A 54 -9.52 -19.00 -5.62
N GLU A 55 -9.48 -19.86 -6.65
CA GLU A 55 -9.49 -21.32 -6.49
C GLU A 55 -8.33 -21.77 -5.59
N PHE A 56 -7.10 -21.36 -5.91
CA PHE A 56 -5.93 -21.68 -5.09
C PHE A 56 -6.10 -21.26 -3.62
N ALA A 57 -6.58 -20.05 -3.34
CA ALA A 57 -6.77 -19.57 -1.97
C ALA A 57 -7.79 -20.42 -1.20
N LEU A 58 -8.85 -20.88 -1.88
CA LEU A 58 -9.86 -21.76 -1.29
C LEU A 58 -9.31 -23.17 -1.07
N ASP A 59 -8.58 -23.71 -2.05
CA ASP A 59 -8.02 -25.06 -2.02
C ASP A 59 -7.06 -25.24 -0.85
N ILE A 60 -6.17 -24.27 -0.61
CA ILE A 60 -5.23 -24.34 0.52
C ILE A 60 -5.88 -24.01 1.87
N GLY A 61 -7.15 -23.58 1.89
CA GLY A 61 -7.84 -23.16 3.13
C GLY A 61 -7.34 -21.82 3.70
N ALA A 62 -6.96 -20.87 2.83
CA ALA A 62 -6.66 -19.51 3.27
C ALA A 62 -7.88 -18.88 3.97
N GLY A 63 -7.64 -17.89 4.83
CA GLY A 63 -8.66 -17.24 5.64
C GLY A 63 -9.20 -18.13 6.77
N LYS A 64 -9.07 -17.65 8.01
CA LYS A 64 -9.61 -18.30 9.21
C LYS A 64 -10.54 -17.34 9.94
N ARG A 65 -9.94 -16.39 10.65
CA ARG A 65 -10.66 -15.28 11.30
C ARG A 65 -10.93 -14.16 10.30
N TRP A 66 -10.00 -13.94 9.38
CA TRP A 66 -10.06 -12.92 8.35
C TRP A 66 -10.45 -13.53 6.99
N PRO A 67 -10.96 -12.72 6.05
CA PRO A 67 -11.27 -13.19 4.70
C PRO A 67 -10.04 -13.79 3.99
N PRO A 68 -10.21 -14.82 3.15
CA PRO A 68 -9.11 -15.47 2.44
C PRO A 68 -8.46 -14.60 1.37
N LEU A 69 -9.23 -13.66 0.81
CA LEU A 69 -8.88 -12.95 -0.41
C LEU A 69 -9.09 -11.45 -0.24
N GLY A 70 -8.15 -10.67 -0.76
CA GLY A 70 -8.25 -9.22 -0.87
C GLY A 70 -7.84 -8.74 -2.24
N ILE A 71 -8.65 -9.04 -3.26
CA ILE A 71 -8.38 -8.64 -4.65
C ILE A 71 -8.34 -7.11 -4.73
N GLN A 72 -7.27 -6.58 -5.31
CA GLN A 72 -7.01 -5.15 -5.41
C GLN A 72 -7.19 -4.68 -6.85
N LYS A 73 -7.90 -3.57 -7.03
CA LYS A 73 -8.03 -2.91 -8.33
C LYS A 73 -6.73 -2.19 -8.69
N TYR A 74 -6.18 -2.46 -9.88
CA TYR A 74 -5.07 -1.65 -10.39
C TYR A 74 -5.48 -0.18 -10.53
N GLU A 75 -4.67 0.72 -9.98
CA GLU A 75 -4.80 2.18 -10.10
C GLU A 75 -3.47 2.75 -10.60
N ALA A 76 -3.52 3.53 -11.69
CA ALA A 76 -2.34 4.14 -12.25
C ALA A 76 -1.87 5.29 -11.35
N HIS A 77 -0.74 5.11 -10.65
CA HIS A 77 -0.17 6.15 -9.80
C HIS A 77 0.87 7.00 -10.57
N ILE A 78 1.08 8.26 -10.17
CA ILE A 78 2.09 9.16 -10.79
C ILE A 78 3.51 8.60 -10.69
N ARG A 79 3.85 8.02 -9.55
CA ARG A 79 5.17 7.41 -9.28
C ARG A 79 5.14 5.88 -9.30
N GLY A 80 4.04 5.28 -9.75
CA GLY A 80 3.87 3.82 -9.78
C GLY A 80 4.25 3.23 -11.13
N ARG A 81 4.28 1.89 -11.19
CA ARG A 81 4.40 1.16 -12.45
C ARG A 81 3.16 1.42 -13.31
N ARG A 82 3.38 1.61 -14.61
CA ARG A 82 2.33 1.85 -15.61
C ARG A 82 2.51 0.89 -16.77
N PRO A 83 1.91 -0.31 -16.72
CA PRO A 83 1.98 -1.25 -17.83
C PRO A 83 1.46 -0.61 -19.12
N PRO A 84 2.18 -0.71 -20.25
CA PRO A 84 1.75 -0.14 -21.52
C PRO A 84 0.36 -0.64 -21.92
N GLY A 85 -0.49 0.26 -22.43
CA GLY A 85 -1.83 -0.09 -22.91
C GLY A 85 -2.87 -0.36 -21.81
N VAL A 86 -2.48 -0.46 -20.53
CA VAL A 86 -3.44 -0.75 -19.45
C VAL A 86 -4.09 0.51 -18.92
N ARG A 87 -5.42 0.52 -18.89
CA ARG A 87 -6.22 1.54 -18.22
C ARG A 87 -6.82 0.96 -16.95
N SER A 88 -6.91 1.79 -15.91
CA SER A 88 -7.62 1.40 -14.70
C SER A 88 -9.11 1.22 -15.02
N MET A 89 -9.70 0.09 -14.58
CA MET A 89 -11.12 -0.17 -14.76
C MET A 89 -11.98 0.81 -13.92
N LYS A 90 -13.29 0.92 -14.19
CA LYS A 90 -14.17 1.69 -13.29
C LYS A 90 -14.46 0.88 -12.02
N TRP A 91 -14.67 1.57 -10.90
CA TRP A 91 -15.03 0.90 -9.62
C TRP A 91 -16.31 0.06 -9.71
N ARG A 92 -17.32 0.53 -10.45
CA ARG A 92 -18.56 -0.22 -10.68
C ARG A 92 -18.28 -1.56 -11.35
N ASP A 93 -17.42 -1.57 -12.37
CA ASP A 93 -17.09 -2.79 -13.12
C ASP A 93 -16.30 -3.74 -12.24
N PHE A 94 -15.33 -3.24 -11.47
CA PHE A 94 -14.57 -4.02 -10.50
C PHE A 94 -15.49 -4.74 -9.49
N TYR A 95 -16.36 -4.00 -8.78
CA TYR A 95 -17.25 -4.59 -7.79
C TYR A 95 -18.32 -5.49 -8.41
N SER A 96 -18.75 -5.22 -9.65
CA SER A 96 -19.66 -6.11 -10.38
C SER A 96 -19.03 -7.48 -10.63
N HIS A 97 -17.75 -7.52 -11.03
CA HIS A 97 -17.02 -8.78 -11.20
C HIS A 97 -16.78 -9.50 -9.89
N LEU A 98 -16.36 -8.78 -8.84
CA LEU A 98 -16.22 -9.38 -7.50
C LEU A 98 -17.52 -10.03 -7.06
N LYS A 99 -18.67 -9.34 -7.18
CA LYS A 99 -19.98 -9.89 -6.81
C LYS A 99 -20.33 -11.18 -7.58
N LYS A 100 -19.97 -11.25 -8.87
CA LYS A 100 -20.16 -12.47 -9.68
C LYS A 100 -19.31 -13.62 -9.15
N TRP A 101 -18.05 -13.35 -8.81
CA TRP A 101 -17.15 -14.35 -8.25
C TRP A 101 -17.52 -14.75 -6.83
N GLU A 102 -18.06 -13.84 -6.00
CA GLU A 102 -18.60 -14.20 -4.68
C GLU A 102 -19.68 -15.26 -4.81
N GLY A 103 -20.62 -15.09 -5.74
CA GLY A 103 -21.67 -16.07 -6.01
C GLY A 103 -21.16 -17.37 -6.64
N ARG A 104 -20.18 -17.28 -7.56
CA ARG A 104 -19.62 -18.45 -8.25
C ARG A 104 -18.79 -19.35 -7.32
N TYR A 105 -17.93 -18.76 -6.50
CA TYR A 105 -16.99 -19.49 -5.64
C TYR A 105 -17.46 -19.57 -4.19
N ASN A 106 -18.63 -19.03 -3.87
CA ASN A 106 -19.20 -18.99 -2.52
C ASN A 106 -18.22 -18.45 -1.46
N VAL A 107 -17.57 -17.32 -1.79
CA VAL A 107 -16.53 -16.69 -0.95
C VAL A 107 -16.77 -15.18 -0.86
N HIS A 108 -16.42 -14.56 0.27
CA HIS A 108 -16.54 -13.12 0.47
C HIS A 108 -15.35 -12.36 -0.15
N LEU A 109 -15.60 -11.49 -1.12
CA LEU A 109 -14.58 -10.73 -1.88
C LEU A 109 -14.77 -9.21 -1.79
N ILE A 110 -15.99 -8.73 -1.53
CA ILE A 110 -16.29 -7.31 -1.36
C ILE A 110 -16.04 -6.92 0.09
N LEU A 111 -14.77 -6.68 0.38
CA LEU A 111 -14.26 -6.41 1.71
C LEU A 111 -14.70 -5.06 2.28
N LYS A 112 -14.97 -5.04 3.58
CA LYS A 112 -15.32 -3.87 4.39
C LYS A 112 -14.39 -3.77 5.58
N ARG A 113 -14.27 -2.56 6.14
CA ARG A 113 -13.46 -2.29 7.35
C ARG A 113 -13.78 -3.24 8.51
N ARG A 114 -15.05 -3.53 8.71
CA ARG A 114 -15.53 -4.43 9.78
C ARG A 114 -15.02 -5.86 9.64
N ASP A 115 -14.74 -6.31 8.41
CA ASP A 115 -14.27 -7.66 8.12
C ASP A 115 -12.85 -7.88 8.68
N PHE A 116 -12.13 -6.78 8.95
CA PHE A 116 -10.82 -6.76 9.61
C PHE A 116 -10.86 -6.23 11.04
N GLY A 117 -12.06 -6.07 11.63
CA GLY A 117 -12.23 -5.45 12.94
C GLY A 117 -11.81 -3.97 13.00
N ILE A 118 -11.67 -3.30 11.85
CA ILE A 118 -11.26 -1.90 11.77
C ILE A 118 -12.43 -1.01 12.20
N HIS A 119 -12.19 -0.20 13.23
CA HIS A 119 -13.14 0.73 13.81
C HIS A 119 -12.53 2.13 13.91
N LYS A 120 -13.38 3.16 13.95
CA LYS A 120 -12.93 4.55 14.05
C LYS A 120 -12.27 4.79 15.42
N ARG A 121 -11.16 5.53 15.43
CA ARG A 121 -10.49 6.04 16.63
C ARG A 121 -10.40 7.56 16.58
N LYS A 122 -10.27 8.19 17.75
CA LYS A 122 -10.08 9.64 17.85
C LYS A 122 -8.76 10.02 17.17
N MET A 123 -8.79 11.11 16.40
CA MET A 123 -7.59 11.66 15.74
C MET A 123 -6.61 12.16 16.81
N LEU A 124 -5.32 11.89 16.62
CA LEU A 124 -4.28 12.47 17.47
C LEU A 124 -4.25 14.01 17.30
N PRO A 125 -3.91 14.77 18.35
CA PRO A 125 -3.77 16.21 18.24
C PRO A 125 -2.86 16.60 17.08
N ILE A 126 -3.28 17.62 16.34
CA ILE A 126 -2.58 18.16 15.18
C ILE A 126 -1.82 19.42 15.62
N PRO A 127 -0.54 19.32 16.01
CA PRO A 127 0.22 20.45 16.55
C PRO A 127 0.57 21.53 15.53
N PHE A 128 0.59 21.21 14.23
CA PHE A 128 1.01 22.16 13.21
C PHE A 128 -0.06 22.39 12.14
N LYS A 129 -0.25 23.64 11.75
CA LYS A 129 -1.20 24.04 10.70
C LYS A 129 -0.49 24.28 9.38
N ILE A 130 -1.23 24.18 8.28
CA ILE A 130 -0.73 24.61 6.96
C ILE A 130 -0.41 26.12 7.02
N ARG A 131 0.65 26.54 6.35
CA ARG A 131 1.30 27.88 6.39
C ARG A 131 2.00 28.23 7.70
N GLN A 132 2.00 27.35 8.68
CA GLN A 132 2.77 27.59 9.90
C GLN A 132 4.27 27.49 9.62
N LYS A 133 5.02 28.51 10.07
CA LYS A 133 6.48 28.52 10.03
C LYS A 133 7.07 28.06 11.36
N LEU A 134 8.12 27.25 11.31
CA LEU A 134 8.81 26.73 12.49
C LEU A 134 10.25 26.35 12.19
N TRP A 135 11.08 26.40 13.22
CA TRP A 135 12.44 25.88 13.18
C TRP A 135 12.45 24.38 13.47
N VAL A 136 13.20 23.65 12.65
CA VAL A 136 13.33 22.20 12.72
C VAL A 136 14.80 21.81 12.54
N GLU A 137 15.18 20.70 13.14
CA GLU A 137 16.48 20.06 12.95
C GLU A 137 16.32 18.93 11.94
N VAL A 138 17.17 18.90 10.92
CA VAL A 138 17.19 17.82 9.92
C VAL A 138 17.94 16.63 10.50
N VAL A 139 17.28 15.47 10.57
CA VAL A 139 17.80 14.30 11.30
C VAL A 139 18.06 13.08 10.43
N ALA A 140 17.46 12.99 9.25
CA ALA A 140 17.60 11.83 8.38
C ALA A 140 17.26 12.15 6.92
N PRO A 141 17.72 11.34 5.95
CA PRO A 141 17.23 11.40 4.58
C PRO A 141 15.73 11.09 4.50
N GLY A 142 15.06 11.67 3.52
CA GLY A 142 13.66 11.41 3.21
C GLY A 142 13.46 10.11 2.43
N LEU A 143 12.19 9.80 2.14
CA LEU A 143 11.86 8.61 1.35
C LEU A 143 12.31 8.75 -0.11
N LEU A 144 12.32 9.98 -0.63
CA LEU A 144 12.61 10.27 -2.03
C LEU A 144 13.75 11.28 -2.15
N LYS A 145 14.42 11.27 -3.30
CA LYS A 145 15.48 12.23 -3.62
C LYS A 145 14.97 13.67 -3.48
N GLY A 146 15.75 14.50 -2.78
CA GLY A 146 15.40 15.89 -2.49
C GLY A 146 14.37 16.04 -1.36
N GLU A 147 14.15 15.00 -0.57
CA GLU A 147 13.41 15.06 0.68
C GLU A 147 14.32 14.75 1.86
N VAL A 148 14.10 15.42 2.99
CA VAL A 148 14.73 15.10 4.28
C VAL A 148 13.67 15.00 5.37
N LEU A 149 13.98 14.29 6.45
CA LEU A 149 13.15 14.20 7.65
C LEU A 149 13.70 15.12 8.72
N ALA A 150 12.82 15.85 9.37
CA ALA A 150 13.17 16.80 10.41
C ALA A 150 12.24 16.73 11.61
N VAL A 151 12.73 17.20 12.75
CA VAL A 151 11.98 17.27 14.00
C VAL A 151 11.89 18.72 14.50
N PRO A 152 10.74 19.15 15.05
CA PRO A 152 10.62 20.44 15.71
C PRO A 152 11.55 20.53 16.93
N LYS A 153 12.15 21.70 17.15
CA LYS A 153 12.99 21.97 18.32
C LYS A 153 12.20 21.96 19.65
N LYS A 154 10.90 22.30 19.61
CA LYS A 154 10.01 22.23 20.78
C LYS A 154 9.71 20.76 21.12
N ARG A 155 9.28 20.48 22.36
CA ARG A 155 8.87 19.14 22.87
C ARG A 155 7.64 18.50 22.17
N VAL A 156 7.42 18.78 20.89
CA VAL A 156 6.39 18.17 20.06
C VAL A 156 7.06 17.08 19.21
N ARG A 157 6.84 15.82 19.61
CA ARG A 157 7.37 14.66 18.89
C ARG A 157 6.55 14.38 17.62
N ARG A 158 6.89 15.05 16.52
CA ARG A 158 6.38 14.77 15.18
C ARG A 158 7.52 14.87 14.17
N VAL A 159 7.58 13.93 13.24
CA VAL A 159 8.48 14.00 12.09
C VAL A 159 7.80 14.82 10.99
N ILE A 160 8.57 15.67 10.33
CA ILE A 160 8.13 16.51 9.21
C ILE A 160 9.00 16.15 8.02
N THR A 161 8.39 15.83 6.88
CA THR A 161 9.11 15.66 5.63
C THR A 161 9.29 17.01 4.97
N ILE A 162 10.53 17.42 4.72
CA ILE A 162 10.86 18.67 4.05
C ILE A 162 11.26 18.33 2.62
N VAL A 163 10.59 18.95 1.65
CA VAL A 163 10.88 18.75 0.23
C VAL A 163 11.73 19.91 -0.31
N GLY A 164 12.58 19.63 -1.30
CA GLY A 164 13.49 20.59 -1.90
C GLY A 164 14.74 20.86 -1.06
N VAL A 165 15.15 19.90 -0.22
CA VAL A 165 16.35 19.98 0.61
C VAL A 165 17.19 18.74 0.36
N ASP A 166 18.49 18.94 0.23
CA ASP A 166 19.46 17.86 0.02
C ASP A 166 19.89 17.21 1.34
N GLU A 167 20.33 15.95 1.28
CA GLU A 167 20.76 15.18 2.46
C GLU A 167 22.00 15.78 3.14
N SER A 168 22.79 16.59 2.44
CA SER A 168 23.88 17.39 3.03
C SER A 168 23.41 18.33 4.14
N ALA A 169 22.11 18.64 4.22
CA ALA A 169 21.53 19.45 5.29
C ALA A 169 21.31 18.67 6.60
N ILE A 170 21.61 17.38 6.68
CA ILE A 170 21.48 16.60 7.93
C ILE A 170 22.36 17.20 9.03
N GLY A 171 21.79 17.34 10.23
CA GLY A 171 22.39 18.03 11.38
C GLY A 171 22.21 19.55 11.36
N SER A 172 21.70 20.13 10.28
CA SER A 172 21.42 21.57 10.21
C SER A 172 20.06 21.94 10.81
N GLU A 173 19.98 23.16 11.32
CA GLU A 173 18.72 23.80 11.69
C GLU A 173 18.22 24.65 10.52
N ILE A 174 16.98 24.42 10.09
CA ILE A 174 16.35 25.19 9.02
C ILE A 174 14.96 25.66 9.41
N LYS A 175 14.59 26.83 8.89
CA LYS A 175 13.25 27.38 9.02
C LYS A 175 12.40 26.87 7.87
N VAL A 176 11.25 26.30 8.20
CA VAL A 176 10.35 25.70 7.22
C VAL A 176 8.92 26.20 7.37
N GLU A 177 8.15 26.11 6.30
CA GLU A 177 6.71 26.33 6.28
C GLU A 177 5.98 25.01 5.97
N ILE A 178 5.00 24.66 6.79
CA ILE A 178 4.15 23.49 6.53
C ILE A 178 3.26 23.77 5.33
N ILE A 179 3.43 23.03 4.25
CA ILE A 179 2.65 23.16 3.02
C ILE A 179 1.48 22.17 2.95
N ARG A 180 1.57 21.04 3.67
CA ARG A 180 0.51 20.04 3.73
C ARG A 180 0.47 19.37 5.08
N ASN A 181 -0.74 19.10 5.55
CA ASN A 181 -0.98 18.29 6.71
C ASN A 181 -2.21 17.40 6.45
N LYS A 182 -1.99 16.09 6.40
CA LYS A 182 -3.08 15.10 6.30
C LYS A 182 -2.89 14.06 7.39
N HIS A 183 -3.77 14.06 8.38
CA HIS A 183 -3.76 13.08 9.48
C HIS A 183 -2.40 12.99 10.21
N ASN A 184 -1.79 14.12 10.58
CA ASN A 184 -0.45 14.19 11.20
C ASN A 184 0.73 13.80 10.30
N ILE A 185 0.51 13.65 8.99
CA ILE A 185 1.59 13.55 8.00
C ILE A 185 1.86 14.96 7.47
N TYR A 186 3.02 15.51 7.82
CA TYR A 186 3.42 16.88 7.51
C TYR A 186 4.39 16.90 6.34
N LEU A 187 4.11 17.76 5.35
CA LEU A 187 5.08 18.17 4.34
C LEU A 187 5.38 19.66 4.53
N ALA A 188 6.65 20.00 4.43
CA ALA A 188 7.14 21.37 4.56
C ALA A 188 8.13 21.71 3.43
N ARG A 189 8.42 23.00 3.28
CA ARG A 189 9.50 23.52 2.42
C ARG A 189 10.32 24.54 3.20
N PRO A 190 11.62 24.71 2.88
CA PRO A 190 12.42 25.79 3.42
C PRO A 190 11.76 27.14 3.17
N THR A 191 11.81 28.02 4.16
CA THR A 191 11.55 29.44 3.94
C THR A 191 12.88 30.11 3.70
N VAL A 192 13.02 30.80 2.57
CA VAL A 192 14.12 31.75 2.33
C VAL A 192 14.17 32.77 3.48
#